data_AF-A0A8J3VS77-F1
#
_entry.id   AF-A0A8J3VS77-F1
#
_cell.length_a   1.000
_cell.length_b   1.000
_cell.length_c   1.000
_cell.angle_alpha   90.00
_cell.angle_beta   90.00
_cell.angle_gamma   90.00
#
_symmetry.space_group_name_H-M   'P 1'
#
loop_
_entity.id
_entity.type
_entity.pdbx_description
1 polymer ?
#
loop_
_entity_poly.entity_id
_entity_poly.type
_entity_poly.pdbx_seq_one_letter_code
_entity_poly.pdbx_strand_id
1 'polypeptide(L)'
;MDTGHVARDDGGMPEAARTVPELIAEALSATQDGDEDRRWRAVDDLRAHGDAWHAARQLCRSPEPARRELGVDVLARLRTDPTRPAGEGPSPESVVTVLLDLVNGERDPGVLRAVATGLGHLRDPRAVGPLSRLRAHPDAEVRGAVVFGLLGRPEREALDTLIELSADQDPYVRDWATFGLARRSDADFAELRDALAARLRDPDPDARAEAVHGLATRGDARATGPLLDALDGQWNESDPSVIEEALSALAAATGDPRLTALAAERAADPDRD
;
A
#
# COMPACT_ATOMS: atom_id res chain seq x y z
N MET A 1 -59.98 7.79 -31.20
CA MET A 1 -59.63 6.37 -31.02
C MET A 1 -58.29 6.37 -30.34
N ASP A 2 -58.37 6.12 -29.03
CA ASP A 2 -57.32 6.23 -28.05
C ASP A 2 -56.47 4.95 -28.09
N THR A 3 -55.20 5.04 -28.45
CA THR A 3 -54.28 3.89 -28.46
C THR A 3 -53.62 3.81 -27.11
N GLY A 4 -54.18 2.94 -26.27
CA GLY A 4 -53.70 2.63 -24.92
C GLY A 4 -52.22 2.30 -24.89
N HIS A 5 -51.48 3.14 -24.17
CA HIS A 5 -50.11 2.89 -23.74
C HIS A 5 -50.15 1.88 -22.59
N VAL A 6 -49.77 0.64 -22.87
CA VAL A 6 -49.57 -0.39 -21.84
C VAL A 6 -48.32 -0.01 -21.06
N ALA A 7 -48.50 0.54 -19.87
CA ALA A 7 -47.43 0.68 -18.89
C ALA A 7 -46.93 -0.72 -18.53
N ARG A 8 -45.67 -1.02 -18.87
CA ARG A 8 -44.95 -2.16 -18.31
C ARG A 8 -44.61 -1.81 -16.88
N ASP A 9 -45.32 -2.45 -15.97
CA ASP A 9 -45.01 -2.54 -14.55
C ASP A 9 -43.74 -3.39 -14.40
N ASP A 10 -42.57 -2.75 -14.47
CA ASP A 10 -41.30 -3.36 -14.04
C ASP A 10 -41.26 -3.35 -12.50
N GLY A 11 -42.20 -4.08 -11.90
CA GLY A 11 -42.23 -4.46 -10.49
C GLY A 11 -41.17 -5.52 -10.21
N GLY A 12 -39.90 -5.15 -10.35
CA GLY A 12 -38.80 -5.90 -9.77
C GLY A 12 -38.94 -5.84 -8.25
N MET A 13 -39.40 -6.94 -7.64
CA MET A 13 -39.37 -7.12 -6.19
C MET A 13 -37.96 -6.77 -5.68
N PRO A 14 -37.80 -5.96 -4.63
CA PRO A 14 -36.48 -5.74 -4.04
C PRO A 14 -35.91 -7.10 -3.64
N GLU A 15 -34.75 -7.44 -4.18
CA GLU A 15 -34.01 -8.63 -3.80
C GLU A 15 -33.89 -8.66 -2.27
N ALA A 16 -34.27 -9.78 -1.64
CA ALA A 16 -34.30 -9.86 -0.19
C ALA A 16 -32.91 -9.52 0.35
N ALA A 17 -32.83 -8.51 1.22
CA ALA A 17 -31.54 -8.07 1.77
C ALA A 17 -30.85 -9.25 2.45
N ARG A 18 -29.66 -9.62 1.96
CA ARG A 18 -28.86 -10.73 2.46
C ARG A 18 -28.50 -10.50 3.93
N THR A 19 -28.60 -11.56 4.72
CA THR A 19 -28.26 -11.52 6.16
C THR A 19 -26.76 -11.56 6.39
N VAL A 20 -26.31 -11.08 7.56
CA VAL A 20 -24.89 -11.13 7.96
C VAL A 20 -24.28 -12.55 7.85
N PRO A 21 -24.91 -13.62 8.34
CA PRO A 21 -24.36 -14.98 8.20
C PRO A 21 -24.22 -15.43 6.74
N GLU A 22 -25.17 -15.07 5.86
CA GLU A 22 -25.11 -15.39 4.43
C GLU A 22 -23.94 -14.67 3.76
N LEU A 23 -23.73 -13.39 4.08
CA LEU A 23 -22.62 -12.60 3.55
C LEU A 23 -21.25 -13.10 4.03
N ILE A 24 -21.16 -13.54 5.29
CA ILE A 24 -19.94 -14.18 5.81
C ILE A 24 -19.67 -15.50 5.10
N ALA A 25 -20.69 -16.35 4.94
CA ALA A 25 -20.53 -17.63 4.26
C ALA A 25 -20.11 -17.43 2.79
N GLU A 26 -20.71 -16.46 2.12
CA GLU A 26 -20.37 -16.07 0.75
C GLU A 26 -18.91 -15.59 0.64
N ALA A 27 -18.47 -14.68 1.51
CA ALA A 27 -17.11 -14.17 1.49
C ALA A 27 -16.07 -15.28 1.73
N LEU A 28 -16.36 -16.20 2.66
CA LEU A 28 -15.49 -17.35 2.95
C LEU A 28 -15.45 -18.34 1.77
N SER A 29 -16.60 -18.66 1.17
CA SER A 29 -16.66 -19.52 -0.02
C SER A 29 -15.89 -18.90 -1.18
N ALA A 30 -16.11 -17.62 -1.47
CA ALA A 30 -15.43 -16.92 -2.55
C ALA A 30 -13.91 -16.89 -2.37
N THR A 31 -13.44 -16.79 -1.12
CA THR A 31 -12.01 -16.93 -0.79
C THR A 31 -11.46 -18.29 -1.16
N GLN A 32 -12.18 -19.37 -0.84
CA GLN A 32 -11.78 -20.74 -1.17
C GLN A 32 -11.79 -20.98 -2.69
N ASP A 33 -12.70 -20.32 -3.39
CA ASP A 33 -12.84 -20.39 -4.84
C ASP A 33 -11.80 -19.53 -5.58
N GLY A 34 -11.06 -18.66 -4.87
CA GLY A 34 -10.15 -17.68 -5.47
C GLY A 34 -10.85 -16.52 -6.20
N ASP A 35 -12.13 -16.30 -5.91
CA ASP A 35 -12.97 -15.26 -6.53
C ASP A 35 -12.93 -13.98 -5.68
N GLU A 36 -11.92 -13.14 -5.94
CA GLU A 36 -11.72 -11.88 -5.22
C GLU A 36 -12.89 -10.90 -5.40
N ASP A 37 -13.44 -10.80 -6.63
CA ASP A 37 -14.55 -9.89 -6.93
C ASP A 37 -15.82 -10.27 -6.15
N ARG A 38 -16.12 -11.57 -6.05
CA ARG A 38 -17.24 -12.07 -5.25
C ARG A 38 -16.98 -11.88 -3.75
N ARG A 39 -15.74 -12.15 -3.29
CA ARG A 39 -15.35 -11.92 -1.89
C ARG A 39 -15.56 -10.45 -1.51
N TRP A 40 -15.02 -9.51 -2.29
CA TRP A 40 -15.06 -8.09 -1.97
C TRP A 40 -16.47 -7.51 -2.06
N ARG A 41 -17.31 -7.98 -3.01
CA ARG A 41 -18.74 -7.65 -3.01
C ARG A 41 -19.44 -8.09 -1.73
N ALA A 42 -19.18 -9.30 -1.24
CA ALA A 42 -19.77 -9.78 0.01
C ALA A 42 -19.27 -8.98 1.23
N VAL A 43 -17.99 -8.59 1.25
CA VAL A 43 -17.43 -7.71 2.29
C VAL A 43 -18.07 -6.33 2.27
N ASP A 44 -18.27 -5.74 1.09
CA ASP A 44 -18.90 -4.43 0.93
C ASP A 44 -20.39 -4.46 1.31
N ASP A 45 -21.11 -5.54 1.01
CA ASP A 45 -22.49 -5.70 1.50
C ASP A 45 -22.52 -5.91 3.02
N LEU A 46 -21.57 -6.69 3.56
CA LEU A 46 -21.47 -6.92 5.00
C LEU A 46 -21.17 -5.62 5.74
N ARG A 47 -20.28 -4.76 5.23
CA ARG A 47 -19.94 -3.48 5.89
C ARG A 47 -21.13 -2.50 5.93
N ALA A 48 -22.04 -2.58 4.97
CA ALA A 48 -23.25 -1.76 4.91
C ALA A 48 -24.30 -2.18 5.96
N HIS A 49 -24.17 -3.37 6.55
CA HIS A 49 -25.09 -3.86 7.56
C HIS A 49 -24.89 -3.15 8.93
N GLY A 50 -25.98 -2.92 9.67
CA GLY A 50 -25.92 -2.27 10.99
C GLY A 50 -25.06 -3.04 12.01
N ASP A 51 -25.07 -4.36 11.92
CA ASP A 51 -24.36 -5.29 12.81
C ASP A 51 -22.92 -5.63 12.37
N ALA A 52 -22.44 -5.03 11.28
CA ALA A 52 -21.13 -5.33 10.69
C ALA A 52 -19.99 -5.26 11.71
N TRP A 53 -20.02 -4.24 12.59
CA TRP A 53 -19.04 -4.09 13.66
C TRP A 53 -19.03 -5.27 14.64
N HIS A 54 -20.21 -5.72 15.07
CA HIS A 54 -20.32 -6.82 16.01
C HIS A 54 -19.83 -8.12 15.36
N ALA A 55 -20.28 -8.38 14.14
CA ALA A 55 -19.89 -9.55 13.35
C ALA A 55 -18.37 -9.59 13.11
N ALA A 56 -17.77 -8.49 12.66
CA ALA A 56 -16.34 -8.41 12.38
C ALA A 56 -15.48 -8.67 13.63
N ARG A 57 -15.91 -8.19 14.80
CA ARG A 57 -15.22 -8.48 16.07
C ARG A 57 -15.34 -9.94 16.51
N GLN A 58 -16.49 -10.58 16.27
CA GLN A 58 -16.63 -12.00 16.54
C GLN A 58 -15.73 -12.82 15.59
N LEU A 59 -15.68 -12.45 14.32
CA LEU A 59 -14.81 -13.04 13.31
C LEU A 59 -13.33 -12.96 13.70
N CYS A 60 -12.86 -11.80 14.19
CA CYS A 60 -11.48 -11.62 14.69
C CYS A 60 -11.10 -12.54 15.87
N ARG A 61 -12.09 -13.13 16.57
CA ARG A 61 -11.88 -14.04 17.71
C ARG A 61 -12.06 -15.51 17.34
N SER A 62 -12.32 -15.80 16.06
CA SER A 62 -12.51 -17.15 15.57
C SER A 62 -11.24 -17.99 15.70
N PRO A 63 -11.35 -19.30 16.03
CA PRO A 63 -10.21 -20.21 15.96
C PRO A 63 -9.69 -20.39 14.52
N GLU A 64 -10.55 -20.17 13.51
CA GLU A 64 -10.21 -20.31 12.09
C GLU A 64 -9.56 -19.03 11.53
N PRO A 65 -8.36 -19.11 10.92
CA PRO A 65 -7.67 -17.95 10.36
C PRO A 65 -8.46 -17.21 9.28
N ALA A 66 -9.08 -17.93 8.34
CA ALA A 66 -9.86 -17.32 7.26
C ALA A 66 -10.99 -16.41 7.79
N ARG A 67 -11.59 -16.78 8.92
CA ARG A 67 -12.60 -15.93 9.59
C ARG A 67 -11.96 -14.71 10.25
N ARG A 68 -10.78 -14.85 10.87
CA ARG A 68 -10.07 -13.70 11.45
C ARG A 68 -9.66 -12.71 10.36
N GLU A 69 -9.12 -13.21 9.26
CA GLU A 69 -8.76 -12.41 8.07
C GLU A 69 -9.98 -11.63 7.55
N LEU A 70 -11.10 -12.31 7.32
CA LEU A 70 -12.35 -11.65 6.90
C LEU A 70 -12.81 -10.59 7.92
N GLY A 71 -12.70 -10.89 9.22
CA GLY A 71 -13.01 -9.94 10.28
C GLY A 71 -12.18 -8.66 10.18
N VAL A 72 -10.88 -8.81 9.92
CA VAL A 72 -9.95 -7.69 9.74
C VAL A 72 -10.29 -6.86 8.51
N ASP A 73 -10.57 -7.49 7.38
CA ASP A 73 -10.94 -6.80 6.14
C ASP A 73 -12.20 -5.97 6.29
N VAL A 74 -13.23 -6.54 6.93
CA VAL A 74 -14.46 -5.82 7.24
C VAL A 74 -14.16 -4.63 8.15
N LEU A 75 -13.37 -4.85 9.22
CA LEU A 75 -12.98 -3.79 10.16
C LEU A 75 -12.24 -2.64 9.47
N ALA A 76 -11.29 -2.95 8.58
CA ALA A 76 -10.52 -1.94 7.85
C ALA A 76 -11.41 -1.10 6.91
N ARG A 77 -12.46 -1.71 6.32
CA ARG A 77 -13.40 -1.04 5.40
C ARG A 77 -14.57 -0.34 6.07
N LEU A 78 -14.86 -0.59 7.35
CA LEU A 78 -15.87 0.16 8.10
C LEU A 78 -15.58 1.67 8.16
N ARG A 79 -14.35 2.08 7.86
CA ARG A 79 -13.91 3.48 7.83
C ARG A 79 -13.98 4.14 6.45
N THR A 80 -14.21 3.39 5.38
CA THR A 80 -14.22 3.92 4.01
C THR A 80 -15.63 4.21 3.49
N ASP A 81 -16.64 4.23 4.37
CA ASP A 81 -18.01 4.57 3.98
C ASP A 81 -18.29 6.06 4.20
N PRO A 82 -18.22 6.91 3.16
CA PRO A 82 -18.55 8.33 3.27
C PRO A 82 -20.05 8.58 3.46
N THR A 83 -20.89 7.55 3.27
CA THR A 83 -22.36 7.67 3.31
C THR A 83 -22.94 7.39 4.70
N ARG A 84 -22.11 6.86 5.62
CA ARG A 84 -22.55 6.53 6.98
C ARG A 84 -22.68 7.79 7.85
N PRO A 85 -23.80 7.99 8.57
CA PRO A 85 -23.97 9.14 9.45
C PRO A 85 -22.87 9.22 10.52
N ALA A 86 -22.34 10.42 10.77
CA ALA A 86 -21.37 10.64 11.83
C ALA A 86 -21.98 10.24 13.19
N GLY A 87 -21.34 9.29 13.89
CA GLY A 87 -21.78 8.78 15.19
C GLY A 87 -22.47 7.41 15.15
N GLU A 88 -22.75 6.86 13.96
CA GLU A 88 -23.22 5.48 13.81
C GLU A 88 -22.04 4.58 13.41
N GLY A 89 -21.74 3.55 14.21
CA GLY A 89 -20.63 2.62 13.96
C GLY A 89 -19.47 2.73 14.96
N PRO A 90 -18.41 1.92 14.81
CA PRO A 90 -17.27 1.96 15.72
C PRO A 90 -16.47 3.25 15.57
N SER A 91 -15.97 3.77 16.68
CA SER A 91 -14.95 4.84 16.60
C SER A 91 -13.70 4.30 15.89
N PRO A 92 -12.96 5.15 15.13
CA PRO A 92 -11.69 4.76 14.54
C PRO A 92 -10.71 4.17 15.56
N GLU A 93 -10.71 4.71 16.77
CA GLU A 93 -9.90 4.22 17.89
C GLU A 93 -10.26 2.78 18.27
N SER A 94 -11.54 2.42 18.26
CA SER A 94 -11.99 1.07 18.58
C SER A 94 -11.53 0.05 17.53
N VAL A 95 -11.56 0.42 16.25
CA VAL A 95 -11.06 -0.45 15.16
C VAL A 95 -9.56 -0.67 15.33
N VAL A 96 -8.79 0.41 15.50
CA VAL A 96 -7.35 0.35 15.74
C VAL A 96 -7.04 -0.55 16.94
N THR A 97 -7.74 -0.37 18.05
CA THR A 97 -7.52 -1.18 19.27
C THR A 97 -7.67 -2.67 18.99
N VAL A 98 -8.72 -3.07 18.25
CA VAL A 98 -8.91 -4.50 17.90
C VAL A 98 -7.77 -5.03 17.03
N LEU A 99 -7.32 -4.26 16.04
CA LEU A 99 -6.22 -4.69 15.17
C LEU A 99 -4.87 -4.72 15.90
N LEU A 100 -4.62 -3.78 16.82
CA LEU A 100 -3.43 -3.77 17.68
C LEU A 100 -3.43 -4.95 18.66
N ASP A 101 -4.58 -5.32 19.22
CA ASP A 101 -4.68 -6.51 20.06
C ASP A 101 -4.39 -7.78 19.25
N LEU A 102 -4.94 -7.87 18.03
CA LEU A 102 -4.79 -9.02 17.16
C LEU A 102 -3.33 -9.22 16.70
N VAL A 103 -2.65 -8.15 16.25
CA VAL A 103 -1.26 -8.26 15.76
C VAL A 103 -0.27 -8.73 16.83
N ASN A 104 -0.55 -8.51 18.11
CA ASN A 104 0.34 -8.91 19.21
C ASN A 104 0.31 -10.43 19.52
N GLY A 105 -0.73 -11.14 19.08
CA GLY A 105 -0.92 -12.58 19.37
C GLY A 105 -1.10 -13.48 18.15
N GLU A 106 -1.28 -12.90 16.97
CA GLU A 106 -1.51 -13.63 15.74
C GLU A 106 -0.25 -14.30 15.20
N ARG A 107 -0.42 -15.46 14.55
CA ARG A 107 0.65 -16.25 13.94
C ARG A 107 0.37 -16.63 12.50
N ASP A 108 -0.89 -16.57 12.08
CA ASP A 108 -1.26 -16.87 10.72
C ASP A 108 -0.81 -15.75 9.78
N PRO A 109 -0.01 -16.04 8.74
CA PRO A 109 0.51 -15.02 7.83
C PRO A 109 -0.59 -14.25 7.08
N GLY A 110 -1.67 -14.93 6.68
CA GLY A 110 -2.79 -14.29 5.96
C GLY A 110 -3.50 -13.26 6.84
N VAL A 111 -3.73 -13.60 8.11
CA VAL A 111 -4.28 -12.66 9.08
C VAL A 111 -3.31 -11.52 9.36
N LEU A 112 -2.01 -11.78 9.56
CA LEU A 112 -1.01 -10.73 9.78
C LEU A 112 -0.90 -9.75 8.61
N ARG A 113 -0.94 -10.26 7.37
CA ARG A 113 -1.00 -9.45 6.14
C ARG A 113 -2.22 -8.54 6.16
N ALA A 114 -3.41 -9.09 6.39
CA ALA A 114 -4.64 -8.31 6.47
C ALA A 114 -4.59 -7.24 7.58
N VAL A 115 -4.04 -7.58 8.76
CA VAL A 115 -3.92 -6.65 9.89
C VAL A 115 -2.95 -5.52 9.56
N ALA A 116 -1.80 -5.83 8.95
CA ALA A 116 -0.82 -4.84 8.55
C ALA A 116 -1.39 -3.87 7.50
N THR A 117 -2.07 -4.38 6.47
CA THR A 117 -2.78 -3.58 5.47
C THR A 117 -3.88 -2.72 6.11
N GLY A 118 -4.68 -3.29 7.00
CA GLY A 118 -5.73 -2.57 7.73
C GLY A 118 -5.17 -1.41 8.56
N LEU A 119 -4.13 -1.65 9.35
CA LEU A 119 -3.44 -0.61 10.14
C LEU A 119 -2.77 0.45 9.26
N GLY A 120 -2.32 0.07 8.05
CA GLY A 120 -1.85 0.98 7.01
C GLY A 120 -2.92 1.99 6.60
N HIS A 121 -4.11 1.52 6.21
CA HIS A 121 -5.23 2.38 5.83
C HIS A 121 -5.73 3.29 6.97
N LEU A 122 -5.65 2.82 8.21
CA LEU A 122 -6.12 3.57 9.38
C LEU A 122 -5.18 4.73 9.75
N ARG A 123 -3.90 4.62 9.42
CA ARG A 123 -2.88 5.65 9.67
C ARG A 123 -2.71 6.09 11.13
N ASP A 124 -3.03 5.22 12.09
CA ASP A 124 -2.82 5.49 13.52
C ASP A 124 -1.33 5.31 13.90
N PRO A 125 -0.69 6.28 14.59
CA PRO A 125 0.71 6.19 15.05
C PRO A 125 1.01 4.99 15.95
N ARG A 126 0.02 4.53 16.74
CA ARG A 126 0.21 3.38 17.65
C ARG A 126 0.52 2.08 16.91
N ALA A 127 0.26 2.03 15.60
CA ALA A 127 0.56 0.88 14.76
C ALA A 127 2.05 0.73 14.41
N VAL A 128 2.85 1.80 14.47
CA VAL A 128 4.24 1.77 14.00
C VAL A 128 5.03 0.67 14.72
N GLY A 129 5.13 0.70 16.04
CA GLY A 129 5.90 -0.29 16.79
C GLY A 129 5.45 -1.74 16.56
N PRO A 130 4.15 -2.07 16.66
CA PRO A 130 3.66 -3.41 16.35
C PRO A 130 3.94 -3.87 14.92
N LEU A 131 3.78 -3.02 13.91
CA LEU A 131 4.13 -3.35 12.52
C LEU A 131 5.64 -3.57 12.36
N SER A 132 6.46 -2.72 12.96
CA SER A 132 7.93 -2.83 12.90
C SER A 132 8.47 -4.14 13.48
N ARG A 133 7.74 -4.80 14.39
CA ARG A 133 8.11 -6.14 14.89
C ARG A 133 7.98 -7.24 13.84
N LEU A 134 7.14 -7.05 12.82
CA LEU A 134 6.90 -8.02 11.74
C LEU A 134 7.87 -7.88 10.57
N ARG A 135 8.81 -6.92 10.60
CA ARG A 135 9.78 -6.69 9.51
C ARG A 135 10.68 -7.88 9.20
N ALA A 136 10.87 -8.80 10.15
CA ALA A 136 11.67 -10.02 9.98
C ALA A 136 10.80 -11.28 9.85
N HIS A 137 9.51 -11.13 9.56
CA HIS A 137 8.60 -12.26 9.39
C HIS A 137 9.05 -13.14 8.22
N PRO A 138 8.99 -14.49 8.32
CA PRO A 138 9.48 -15.39 7.26
C PRO A 138 8.73 -15.23 5.92
N ASP A 139 7.44 -14.90 5.99
CA ASP A 139 6.60 -14.66 4.81
C ASP A 139 6.85 -13.25 4.22
N ALA A 140 7.19 -13.19 2.93
CA ALA A 140 7.46 -11.95 2.22
C ALA A 140 6.21 -11.08 2.05
N GLU A 141 5.02 -11.67 1.92
CA GLU A 141 3.78 -10.90 1.81
C GLU A 141 3.46 -10.15 3.10
N VAL A 142 3.78 -10.75 4.25
CA VAL A 142 3.66 -10.07 5.55
C VAL A 142 4.64 -8.89 5.62
N ARG A 143 5.89 -9.09 5.20
CA ARG A 143 6.89 -8.00 5.16
C ARG A 143 6.48 -6.89 4.19
N GLY A 144 5.91 -7.23 3.03
CA GLY A 144 5.33 -6.27 2.08
C GLY A 144 4.17 -5.47 2.68
N ALA A 145 3.29 -6.12 3.44
CA ALA A 145 2.21 -5.44 4.14
C ALA A 145 2.73 -4.51 5.27
N VAL A 146 3.85 -4.85 5.91
CA VAL A 146 4.55 -3.95 6.84
C VAL A 146 5.07 -2.71 6.12
N VAL A 147 5.71 -2.88 4.95
CA VAL A 147 6.15 -1.74 4.11
C VAL A 147 4.96 -0.83 3.84
N PHE A 148 3.87 -1.37 3.28
CA PHE A 148 2.64 -0.62 3.00
C PHE A 148 2.12 0.11 4.25
N GLY A 149 2.07 -0.58 5.39
CA GLY A 149 1.59 -0.01 6.65
C GLY A 149 2.42 1.18 7.17
N LEU A 150 3.72 1.20 6.83
CA LEU A 150 4.70 2.19 7.27
C LEU A 150 5.00 3.28 6.21
N LEU A 151 4.45 3.18 5.00
CA LEU A 151 4.63 4.20 3.97
C LEU A 151 4.11 5.57 4.45
N GLY A 152 4.91 6.62 4.20
CA GLY A 152 4.55 8.00 4.51
C GLY A 152 4.35 8.30 6.01
N ARG A 153 4.85 7.44 6.91
CA ARG A 153 4.78 7.63 8.36
C ARG A 153 5.88 8.57 8.87
N PRO A 154 5.56 9.63 9.64
CA PRO A 154 6.56 10.58 10.11
C PRO A 154 7.47 10.03 11.23
N GLU A 155 7.10 8.92 11.85
CA GLU A 155 7.82 8.34 12.97
C GLU A 155 9.19 7.78 12.53
N ARG A 156 10.25 8.11 13.28
CA ARG A 156 11.62 7.62 13.00
C ARG A 156 11.70 6.09 12.95
N GLU A 157 10.97 5.40 13.82
CA GLU A 157 10.92 3.94 13.84
C GLU A 157 10.36 3.34 12.53
N ALA A 158 9.43 4.03 11.86
CA ALA A 158 8.92 3.61 10.56
C ALA A 158 10.02 3.74 9.50
N LEU A 159 10.79 4.84 9.52
CA LEU A 159 11.92 5.04 8.61
C LEU A 159 13.03 4.01 8.83
N ASP A 160 13.41 3.74 10.08
CA ASP A 160 14.43 2.74 10.39
C ASP A 160 13.98 1.34 9.92
N THR A 161 12.70 1.02 10.06
CA THR A 161 12.13 -0.24 9.56
C THR A 161 12.14 -0.32 8.03
N LEU A 162 11.78 0.76 7.33
CA LEU A 162 11.84 0.82 5.87
C LEU A 162 13.30 0.75 5.38
N ILE A 163 14.25 1.34 6.10
CA ILE A 163 15.70 1.19 5.80
C ILE A 163 16.12 -0.28 5.87
N GLU A 164 15.71 -1.01 6.90
CA GLU A 164 15.99 -2.46 7.00
C GLU A 164 15.33 -3.24 5.85
N LEU A 165 14.04 -2.98 5.57
CA LEU A 165 13.29 -3.65 4.50
C LEU A 165 13.75 -3.26 3.09
N SER A 166 14.43 -2.13 2.92
CA SER A 166 15.09 -1.79 1.67
C SER A 166 16.24 -2.74 1.34
N ALA A 167 16.69 -3.60 2.26
CA ALA A 167 17.68 -4.64 2.01
C ALA A 167 17.07 -6.06 1.98
N ASP A 168 15.75 -6.17 1.85
CA ASP A 168 15.05 -7.45 1.86
C ASP A 168 15.49 -8.37 0.71
N GLN A 169 15.40 -9.68 0.95
CA GLN A 169 15.71 -10.70 -0.05
C GLN A 169 14.66 -10.72 -1.16
N ASP A 170 13.41 -10.43 -0.82
CA ASP A 170 12.30 -10.37 -1.76
C ASP A 170 12.35 -9.06 -2.57
N PRO A 171 12.39 -9.11 -3.91
CA PRO A 171 12.46 -7.93 -4.76
C PRO A 171 11.30 -6.94 -4.56
N TYR A 172 10.09 -7.45 -4.38
CA TYR A 172 8.90 -6.62 -4.20
C TYR A 172 8.97 -5.86 -2.86
N VAL A 173 9.33 -6.54 -1.77
CA VAL A 173 9.51 -5.86 -0.47
C VAL A 173 10.59 -4.79 -0.54
N ARG A 174 11.71 -5.12 -1.20
CA ARG A 174 12.87 -4.24 -1.35
C ARG A 174 12.58 -3.00 -2.18
N ASP A 175 11.92 -3.17 -3.33
CA ASP A 175 11.47 -2.08 -4.19
C ASP A 175 10.54 -1.13 -3.43
N TRP A 176 9.42 -1.64 -2.88
CA TRP A 176 8.45 -0.80 -2.18
C TRP A 176 9.03 -0.07 -0.97
N ALA A 177 9.97 -0.68 -0.26
CA ALA A 177 10.67 -0.02 0.83
C ALA A 177 11.59 1.11 0.31
N THR A 178 12.28 0.87 -0.81
CA THR A 178 13.14 1.85 -1.49
C THR A 178 12.32 3.03 -2.01
N PHE A 179 11.20 2.76 -2.71
CA PHE A 179 10.19 3.74 -3.10
C PHE A 179 9.75 4.59 -1.90
N GLY A 180 9.38 3.93 -0.80
CA GLY A 180 8.90 4.57 0.42
C GLY A 180 9.93 5.51 1.07
N LEU A 181 11.22 5.24 0.91
CA LEU A 181 12.31 6.12 1.38
C LEU A 181 12.60 7.24 0.35
N ALA A 182 12.63 6.89 -0.93
CA ALA A 182 12.97 7.79 -2.02
C ALA A 182 11.98 8.95 -2.14
N ARG A 183 10.68 8.66 -2.11
CA ARG A 183 9.58 9.62 -2.30
C ARG A 183 9.36 10.59 -1.13
N ARG A 184 10.18 10.53 -0.08
CA ARG A 184 10.06 11.41 1.08
C ARG A 184 10.89 12.67 0.92
N SER A 185 10.26 13.82 1.12
CA SER A 185 10.91 15.13 1.12
C SER A 185 11.18 15.67 2.53
N ASP A 186 10.59 15.08 3.57
CA ASP A 186 10.67 15.53 4.96
C ASP A 186 11.82 14.89 5.76
N ALA A 187 12.61 14.01 5.13
CA ALA A 187 13.70 13.30 5.78
C ALA A 187 14.94 13.21 4.86
N ASP A 188 16.06 13.70 5.38
CA ASP A 188 17.37 13.64 4.72
C ASP A 188 18.48 13.51 5.76
N PHE A 189 19.07 12.33 5.87
CA PHE A 189 20.17 11.99 6.78
C PHE A 189 21.03 10.88 6.17
N ALA A 190 22.25 10.72 6.70
CA ALA A 190 23.28 9.87 6.11
C ALA A 190 22.82 8.42 5.92
N GLU A 191 22.21 7.81 6.94
CA GLU A 191 21.76 6.42 6.91
C GLU A 191 20.67 6.17 5.86
N LEU A 192 19.77 7.14 5.64
CA LEU A 192 18.77 7.06 4.58
C LEU A 192 19.45 7.12 3.21
N ARG A 193 20.38 8.06 3.01
CA ARG A 193 21.12 8.16 1.75
C ARG A 193 21.96 6.90 1.51
N ASP A 194 22.52 6.29 2.54
CA ASP A 194 23.29 5.05 2.43
C ASP A 194 22.40 3.86 2.07
N ALA A 195 21.19 3.78 2.62
CA ALA A 195 20.20 2.77 2.24
C ALA A 195 19.83 2.88 0.75
N LEU A 196 19.55 4.08 0.25
CA LEU A 196 19.30 4.33 -1.18
C LEU A 196 20.55 4.01 -2.02
N ALA A 197 21.74 4.41 -1.59
CA ALA A 197 22.97 4.13 -2.32
C ALA A 197 23.25 2.63 -2.47
N ALA A 198 22.86 1.82 -1.49
CA ALA A 198 22.98 0.36 -1.56
C ALA A 198 22.08 -0.28 -2.64
N ARG A 199 21.09 0.45 -3.16
CA ARG A 199 20.14 0.02 -4.19
C ARG A 199 20.49 0.51 -5.61
N LEU A 200 21.51 1.34 -5.78
CA LEU A 200 21.95 1.85 -7.11
C LEU A 200 22.35 0.77 -8.13
N ARG A 201 22.61 -0.46 -7.67
CA ARG A 201 22.96 -1.63 -8.50
C ARG A 201 22.07 -2.83 -8.19
N ASP A 202 20.87 -2.57 -7.68
CA ASP A 202 19.91 -3.64 -7.40
C ASP A 202 19.62 -4.47 -8.64
N PRO A 203 19.45 -5.79 -8.55
CA PRO A 203 18.98 -6.59 -9.69
C PRO A 203 17.62 -6.12 -10.22
N ASP A 204 16.78 -5.63 -9.32
CA ASP A 204 15.45 -5.12 -9.65
C ASP A 204 15.53 -3.71 -10.27
N PRO A 205 14.99 -3.49 -11.49
CA PRO A 205 15.07 -2.20 -12.19
C PRO A 205 14.29 -1.07 -11.52
N ASP A 206 13.19 -1.37 -10.84
CA ASP A 206 12.36 -0.37 -10.16
C ASP A 206 13.07 0.12 -8.89
N ALA A 207 13.64 -0.82 -8.11
CA ALA A 207 14.45 -0.48 -6.95
C ALA A 207 15.68 0.39 -7.32
N ARG A 208 16.31 0.15 -8.48
CA ARG A 208 17.42 1.00 -8.97
C ARG A 208 16.94 2.41 -9.32
N ALA A 209 15.81 2.54 -10.01
CA ALA A 209 15.25 3.83 -10.41
C ALA A 209 14.85 4.67 -9.21
N GLU A 210 14.15 4.08 -8.24
CA GLU A 210 13.77 4.76 -7.00
C GLU A 210 15.00 5.18 -6.18
N ALA A 211 16.04 4.35 -6.14
CA ALA A 211 17.31 4.72 -5.50
C ALA A 211 17.98 5.94 -6.14
N VAL A 212 18.04 5.97 -7.47
CA VAL A 212 18.58 7.12 -8.23
C VAL A 212 17.76 8.37 -7.96
N HIS A 213 16.44 8.28 -8.08
CA HIS A 213 15.54 9.40 -7.83
C HIS A 213 15.64 9.93 -6.38
N GLY A 214 15.64 9.04 -5.39
CA GLY A 214 15.75 9.41 -3.98
C GLY A 214 17.06 10.10 -3.63
N LEU A 215 18.18 9.69 -4.25
CA LEU A 215 19.47 10.35 -4.07
C LEU A 215 19.57 11.67 -4.86
N ALA A 216 19.03 11.70 -6.07
CA ALA A 216 18.98 12.88 -6.93
C ALA A 216 18.23 14.05 -6.26
N THR A 217 17.04 13.78 -5.73
CA THR A 217 16.22 14.76 -4.99
C THR A 217 16.88 15.29 -3.72
N ARG A 218 17.88 14.57 -3.20
CA ARG A 218 18.71 14.96 -2.05
C ARG A 218 20.05 15.58 -2.46
N GLY A 219 20.30 15.76 -3.76
CA GLY A 219 21.56 16.29 -4.28
C GLY A 219 22.78 15.41 -4.02
N ASP A 220 22.58 14.10 -3.86
CA ASP A 220 23.67 13.16 -3.62
C ASP A 220 24.33 12.74 -4.94
N ALA A 221 25.56 13.19 -5.15
CA ALA A 221 26.32 12.94 -6.37
C ALA A 221 26.60 11.45 -6.66
N ARG A 222 26.37 10.53 -5.70
CA ARG A 222 26.44 9.09 -5.96
C ARG A 222 25.44 8.64 -7.04
N ALA A 223 24.34 9.37 -7.23
CA ALA A 223 23.37 9.08 -8.28
C ALA A 223 23.84 9.45 -9.69
N THR A 224 24.88 10.29 -9.85
CA THR A 224 25.28 10.81 -11.17
C THR A 224 25.66 9.73 -12.17
N GLY A 225 26.48 8.75 -11.76
CA GLY A 225 26.89 7.65 -12.64
C GLY A 225 25.71 6.78 -13.05
N PRO A 226 24.98 6.17 -12.09
CA PRO A 226 23.80 5.35 -12.39
C PRO A 226 22.72 6.08 -13.21
N LEU A 227 22.52 7.38 -12.97
CA LEU A 227 21.58 8.18 -13.76
C LEU A 227 22.02 8.29 -15.23
N LEU A 228 23.31 8.52 -15.50
CA LEU A 228 23.84 8.55 -16.87
C LEU A 228 23.69 7.17 -17.53
N ASP A 229 23.99 6.10 -16.82
CA ASP A 229 23.81 4.73 -17.33
C ASP A 229 22.34 4.45 -17.70
N ALA A 230 21.38 4.90 -16.87
CA ALA A 230 19.95 4.80 -17.15
C ALA A 230 19.54 5.58 -18.41
N LEU A 231 20.01 6.83 -18.53
CA LEU A 231 19.73 7.71 -19.68
C LEU A 231 20.33 7.20 -21.00
N ASP A 232 21.42 6.44 -20.94
CA ASP A 232 22.03 5.77 -22.10
C ASP A 232 21.28 4.50 -22.52
N GLY A 233 20.12 4.20 -21.90
CA GLY A 233 19.27 3.06 -22.24
C GLY A 233 19.81 1.72 -21.74
N GLN A 234 20.73 1.73 -20.76
CA GLN A 234 21.22 0.48 -20.15
C GLN A 234 20.17 -0.18 -19.25
N TRP A 235 19.10 0.54 -18.89
CA TRP A 235 17.99 0.04 -18.07
C TRP A 235 16.76 -0.12 -18.94
N ASN A 236 16.39 -1.36 -19.19
CA ASN A 236 15.41 -1.76 -20.19
C ASN A 236 13.96 -1.81 -19.65
N GLU A 237 13.74 -1.50 -18.37
CA GLU A 237 12.47 -1.80 -17.67
C GLU A 237 12.04 -0.76 -16.63
N SER A 238 12.80 0.33 -16.44
CA SER A 238 12.46 1.36 -15.44
C SER A 238 11.52 2.43 -16.03
N ASP A 239 10.63 2.98 -15.21
CA ASP A 239 9.76 4.11 -15.59
C ASP A 239 10.61 5.33 -16.02
N PRO A 240 10.52 5.77 -17.30
CA PRO A 240 11.31 6.91 -17.81
C PRO A 240 11.05 8.20 -17.05
N SER A 241 9.83 8.40 -16.53
CA SER A 241 9.47 9.62 -15.79
C SER A 241 10.30 9.81 -14.53
N VAL A 242 10.58 8.72 -13.81
CA VAL A 242 11.41 8.73 -12.59
C VAL A 242 12.85 9.15 -12.90
N ILE A 243 13.38 8.73 -14.06
CA ILE A 243 14.72 9.06 -14.51
C ILE A 243 14.82 10.53 -14.94
N GLU A 244 13.82 11.06 -15.63
CA GLU A 244 13.77 12.48 -16.03
C GLU A 244 13.60 13.42 -14.83
N GLU A 245 12.78 13.04 -13.84
CA GLU A 245 12.68 13.75 -12.56
C GLU A 245 14.02 13.75 -11.82
N ALA A 246 14.71 12.60 -11.77
CA ALA A 246 16.03 12.48 -11.17
C ALA A 246 17.08 13.35 -11.89
N LEU A 247 17.05 13.40 -13.21
CA LEU A 247 17.92 14.27 -14.02
C LEU A 247 17.74 15.73 -13.65
N SER A 248 16.48 16.19 -13.66
CA SER A 248 16.14 17.57 -13.32
C SER A 248 16.60 17.93 -11.90
N ALA A 249 16.32 17.05 -10.93
CA ALA A 249 16.66 17.28 -9.53
C ALA A 249 18.18 17.32 -9.29
N LEU A 250 18.92 16.33 -9.81
CA LEU A 250 20.35 16.24 -9.57
C LEU A 250 21.15 17.29 -10.33
N ALA A 251 20.73 17.63 -11.56
CA ALA A 251 21.32 18.75 -12.32
C ALA A 251 21.18 20.07 -11.55
N ALA A 252 19.99 20.36 -11.02
CA ALA A 252 19.73 21.56 -10.23
C ALA A 252 20.52 21.58 -8.91
N ALA A 253 20.63 20.45 -8.23
CA ALA A 253 21.29 20.36 -6.93
C ALA A 253 22.83 20.40 -7.01
N THR A 254 23.43 19.81 -8.05
CA THR A 254 24.89 19.63 -8.15
C THR A 254 25.55 20.58 -9.15
N GLY A 255 24.82 21.04 -10.17
CA GLY A 255 25.40 21.77 -11.29
C GLY A 255 26.38 20.94 -12.12
N ASP A 256 26.31 19.60 -12.10
CA ASP A 256 27.16 18.74 -12.94
C ASP A 256 26.93 19.11 -14.43
N PRO A 257 27.99 19.54 -15.16
CA PRO A 257 27.85 20.03 -16.53
C PRO A 257 27.19 19.02 -17.49
N ARG A 258 27.42 17.71 -17.27
CA ARG A 258 26.84 16.66 -18.10
C ARG A 258 25.33 16.58 -17.90
N LEU A 259 24.91 16.58 -16.63
CA LEU A 259 23.49 16.53 -16.27
C LEU A 259 22.78 17.81 -16.70
N THR A 260 23.39 18.98 -16.52
CA THR A 260 22.79 20.25 -16.95
C THR A 260 22.64 20.35 -18.47
N ALA A 261 23.60 19.82 -19.24
CA ALA A 261 23.53 19.80 -20.69
C ALA A 261 22.40 18.86 -21.17
N LEU A 262 22.31 17.66 -20.60
CA LEU A 262 21.26 16.69 -20.90
C LEU A 262 19.87 17.23 -20.54
N ALA A 263 19.71 17.82 -19.35
CA ALA A 263 18.44 18.41 -18.93
C ALA A 263 17.99 19.54 -19.86
N ALA A 264 18.92 20.38 -20.33
CA ALA A 264 18.63 21.45 -21.28
C ALA A 264 18.27 20.92 -22.67
N GLU A 265 18.93 19.85 -23.14
CA GLU A 265 18.60 19.17 -24.41
C GLU A 265 17.17 18.61 -24.37
N ARG A 266 16.80 17.89 -23.30
CA ARG A 266 15.46 17.28 -23.15
C ARG A 266 14.36 18.32 -23.02
N ALA A 267 14.60 19.41 -22.28
CA ALA A 267 13.63 20.51 -22.18
C ALA A 267 13.37 21.23 -23.52
N ALA A 268 14.30 21.14 -24.47
CA ALA A 268 14.16 21.73 -25.81
C ALA A 268 13.43 20.83 -26.82
N ASP A 269 13.21 19.55 -26.50
CA ASP A 269 12.56 18.56 -27.36
C ASP A 269 11.46 17.79 -26.60
N PRO A 270 10.30 18.42 -26.34
CA PRO A 270 9.24 17.85 -25.51
C PRO A 270 8.46 16.70 -26.18
N ASP A 271 8.71 16.40 -27.46
CA ASP A 271 8.01 15.37 -28.25
C ASP A 271 8.84 14.08 -28.43
N ARG A 272 9.91 13.89 -27.64
CA ARG A 272 10.91 12.81 -27.84
C ARG A 272 10.50 11.42 -27.31
N ASP A 273 9.32 11.29 -26.70
CA ASP A 273 8.80 10.03 -26.13
C ASP A 273 7.88 9.25 -27.09
#